data_AF-A0A7W2CC89-F1
#
_entry.id   AF-A0A7W2CC89-F1
#
_cell.length_a   1.000
_cell.length_b   1.000
_cell.length_c   1.000
_cell.angle_alpha   90.00
_cell.angle_beta   90.00
_cell.angle_gamma   90.00
#
_symmetry.space_group_name_H-M   'P 1'
#
loop_
_entity.id
_entity.type
_entity.pdbx_description
1 polymer ?
#
loop_
_entity_poly.entity_id
_entity_poly.type
_entity_poly.pdbx_seq_one_letter_code
_entity_poly.pdbx_strand_id
1 'polypeptide(L)'
;MDTNKEGARHLTKCAYLFDAVLARIPEDRWDAPTCCDGWTVKDCASHAIGVMVNLRNRALGEEPVDYQDGSWAGDNPLSSCRERLDDLVEAIQGADLDMQFNSPVLGDQILGEFYGLMAYDLLVHAWDLADAVGIAHGIDEITAGVAVAKSGHLTSLVRSEDYEFDPACGDSVLNRLIESTGRTPVNGW
;
A
#
# COMPACT_ATOMS: atom_id res chain seq x y z
N MET A 1 -9.81 -1.87 22.96
CA MET A 1 -8.72 -1.24 22.20
C MET A 1 -9.39 -0.43 21.09
N ASP A 2 -8.86 0.75 20.78
CA ASP A 2 -9.52 1.71 19.87
C ASP A 2 -9.12 1.37 18.43
N THR A 3 -9.98 0.63 17.72
CA THR A 3 -9.72 0.08 16.37
C THR A 3 -9.44 1.17 15.34
N ASN A 4 -10.01 2.36 15.53
CA ASN A 4 -9.83 3.52 14.64
C ASN A 4 -8.40 4.05 14.76
N LYS A 5 -7.91 4.22 15.99
CA LYS A 5 -6.50 4.58 16.26
C LYS A 5 -5.53 3.50 15.78
N GLU A 6 -5.89 2.22 15.90
CA GLU A 6 -5.06 1.13 15.40
C GLU A 6 -4.93 1.14 13.88
N GLY A 7 -6.02 1.41 13.15
CA GLY A 7 -5.98 1.52 11.70
C GLY A 7 -5.08 2.66 11.22
N ALA A 8 -5.20 3.85 11.84
CA ALA A 8 -4.30 4.98 11.56
C ALA A 8 -2.83 4.64 11.85
N ARG A 9 -2.54 4.02 13.01
CA ARG A 9 -1.17 3.60 13.37
C ARG A 9 -0.60 2.57 12.40
N HIS A 10 -1.43 1.65 11.93
CA HIS A 10 -1.02 0.63 10.99
C HIS A 10 -0.69 1.24 9.62
N LEU A 11 -1.53 2.15 9.12
CA LEU A 11 -1.27 2.91 7.90
C LEU A 11 0.07 3.65 7.98
N THR A 12 0.30 4.41 9.05
CA THR A 12 1.57 5.12 9.24
C THR A 12 2.76 4.18 9.21
N LYS A 13 2.66 3.00 9.85
CA LYS A 13 3.74 1.99 9.82
C LYS A 13 4.01 1.48 8.40
N CYS A 14 2.97 1.15 7.63
CA CYS A 14 3.11 0.68 6.26
C CYS A 14 3.70 1.77 5.34
N ALA A 15 3.31 3.04 5.53
CA ALA A 15 3.83 4.16 4.74
C ALA A 15 5.33 4.41 5.00
N TYR A 16 5.79 4.35 6.25
CA TYR A 16 7.22 4.41 6.57
C TYR A 16 8.01 3.20 6.04
N LEU A 17 7.39 2.02 6.00
CA LEU A 17 8.03 0.84 5.43
C LEU A 17 8.21 0.98 3.91
N PHE A 18 7.21 1.53 3.23
CA PHE A 18 7.28 1.87 1.82
C PHE A 18 8.44 2.86 1.54
N ASP A 19 8.53 3.98 2.27
CA ASP A 19 9.70 4.90 2.18
C ASP A 19 11.03 4.16 2.39
N ALA A 20 11.11 3.29 3.39
CA ALA A 20 12.33 2.53 3.68
C ALA A 20 12.72 1.56 2.55
N VAL A 21 11.76 1.02 1.80
CA VAL A 21 12.04 0.24 0.57
C VAL A 21 12.55 1.17 -0.54
N LEU A 22 11.85 2.28 -0.80
CA LEU A 22 12.25 3.26 -1.83
C LEU A 22 13.67 3.78 -1.61
N ALA A 23 14.06 4.03 -0.36
CA ALA A 23 15.38 4.52 0.02
C ALA A 23 16.53 3.55 -0.34
N ARG A 24 16.21 2.29 -0.66
CA ARG A 24 17.18 1.23 -0.98
C ARG A 24 17.11 0.76 -2.43
N ILE A 25 16.21 1.32 -3.24
CA ILE A 25 16.10 1.01 -4.67
C ILE A 25 17.35 1.57 -5.38
N PRO A 26 18.12 0.74 -6.11
CA PRO A 26 19.24 1.22 -6.92
C PRO A 26 18.77 2.16 -8.03
N GLU A 27 19.54 3.22 -8.33
CA GLU A 27 19.17 4.24 -9.33
C GLU A 27 18.95 3.66 -10.73
N ASP A 28 19.59 2.54 -11.07
CA ASP A 28 19.49 1.86 -12.37
C ASP A 28 18.33 0.85 -12.46
N ARG A 29 17.47 0.76 -11.44
CA ARG A 29 16.38 -0.24 -11.36
C ARG A 29 14.97 0.33 -11.42
N TRP A 30 14.80 1.63 -11.59
CA TRP A 30 13.48 2.27 -11.70
C TRP A 30 12.63 1.80 -12.90
N ASP A 31 13.28 1.39 -13.98
CA ASP A 31 12.60 0.86 -15.18
C ASP A 31 12.43 -0.67 -15.16
N ALA A 32 12.85 -1.36 -14.07
CA ALA A 32 12.67 -2.80 -13.95
C ALA A 32 11.18 -3.18 -13.86
N PRO A 33 10.75 -4.30 -14.45
CA PRO A 33 9.37 -4.75 -14.33
C PRO A 33 9.06 -5.20 -12.90
N THR A 34 7.80 -5.01 -12.49
CA THR A 34 7.25 -5.58 -11.26
C THR A 34 6.36 -6.79 -11.56
N CYS A 35 5.81 -7.43 -10.51
CA CYS A 35 4.78 -8.45 -10.65
C CYS A 35 3.42 -7.88 -11.10
N CYS A 36 3.23 -6.55 -11.06
CA CYS A 36 2.07 -5.87 -11.61
C CYS A 36 2.27 -5.72 -13.12
N ASP A 37 1.41 -6.38 -13.92
CA ASP A 37 1.58 -6.44 -15.37
C ASP A 37 1.62 -5.04 -16.00
N GLY A 38 2.62 -4.83 -16.85
CA GLY A 38 2.87 -3.54 -17.50
C GLY A 38 3.45 -2.43 -16.61
N TRP A 39 3.72 -2.67 -15.32
CA TRP A 39 4.26 -1.65 -14.42
C TRP A 39 5.75 -1.81 -14.14
N THR A 40 6.48 -0.70 -14.31
CA THR A 40 7.85 -0.58 -13.80
C THR A 40 7.87 -0.31 -12.30
N VAL A 41 9.05 -0.42 -11.67
CA VAL A 41 9.29 0.00 -10.29
C VAL A 41 8.87 1.47 -10.08
N LYS A 42 9.13 2.35 -11.06
CA LYS A 42 8.70 3.75 -10.99
C LYS A 42 7.19 3.92 -11.05
N ASP A 43 6.50 3.16 -11.91
CA ASP A 43 5.03 3.20 -12.02
C ASP A 43 4.37 2.72 -10.73
N CYS A 44 4.85 1.60 -10.19
CA CYS A 44 4.38 1.05 -8.91
C CYS A 44 4.63 2.03 -7.75
N ALA A 45 5.79 2.71 -7.73
CA ALA A 45 6.06 3.74 -6.74
C ALA A 45 5.12 4.95 -6.90
N SER A 46 4.88 5.39 -8.14
CA SER A 46 3.97 6.50 -8.45
C SER A 46 2.56 6.21 -7.95
N HIS A 47 2.04 5.01 -8.21
CA HIS A 47 0.71 4.61 -7.76
C HIS A 47 0.56 4.75 -6.23
N ALA A 48 1.46 4.14 -5.47
CA ALA A 48 1.40 4.16 -4.01
C ALA A 48 1.56 5.59 -3.44
N ILE A 49 2.38 6.44 -4.07
CA ILE A 49 2.49 7.86 -3.71
C ILE A 49 1.16 8.60 -3.96
N GLY A 50 0.51 8.37 -5.10
CA GLY A 50 -0.81 8.92 -5.39
C GLY A 50 -1.89 8.43 -4.42
N VAL A 51 -1.83 7.16 -3.99
CA VAL A 51 -2.70 6.63 -2.93
C VAL A 51 -2.51 7.39 -1.62
N MET A 52 -1.27 7.68 -1.19
CA MET A 52 -1.01 8.49 0.01
C MET A 52 -1.67 9.87 -0.07
N VAL A 53 -1.64 10.52 -1.25
CA VAL A 53 -2.32 11.81 -1.47
C VAL A 53 -3.82 11.68 -1.25
N ASN A 54 -4.46 10.65 -1.79
CA ASN A 54 -5.89 10.43 -1.59
C ASN A 54 -6.27 10.10 -0.14
N LEU A 55 -5.41 9.40 0.59
CA LEU A 55 -5.61 9.15 2.02
C LEU A 55 -5.51 10.44 2.84
N ARG A 56 -4.56 11.31 2.52
CA ARG A 56 -4.45 12.65 3.11
C ARG A 56 -5.70 13.48 2.79
N ASN A 57 -6.10 13.57 1.53
CA ASN A 57 -7.25 14.36 1.09
C ASN A 57 -8.53 13.90 1.79
N ARG A 58 -8.69 12.60 2.00
CA ARG A 58 -9.81 12.06 2.77
C ARG A 58 -9.84 12.61 4.21
N ALA A 59 -8.71 12.69 4.90
CA ALA A 59 -8.63 13.24 6.25
C ALA A 59 -9.10 14.70 6.30
N LEU A 60 -8.85 15.45 5.24
CA LEU A 60 -9.10 16.89 5.14
C LEU A 60 -10.43 17.24 4.49
N GLY A 61 -11.18 16.24 4.02
CA GLY A 61 -12.42 16.46 3.26
C GLY A 61 -12.18 17.10 1.88
N GLU A 62 -10.99 16.89 1.30
CA GLU A 62 -10.63 17.36 -0.04
C GLU A 62 -11.01 16.33 -1.12
N GLU A 63 -11.19 16.79 -2.35
CA GLU A 63 -11.50 15.94 -3.51
C GLU A 63 -10.34 14.97 -3.81
N PRO A 64 -10.65 13.75 -4.29
CA PRO A 64 -9.63 12.81 -4.70
C PRO A 64 -8.94 13.29 -5.99
N VAL A 65 -7.66 12.94 -6.09
CA VAL A 65 -6.85 13.10 -7.29
C VAL A 65 -6.80 11.81 -8.10
N ASP A 66 -6.47 11.93 -9.38
CA ASP A 66 -6.15 10.79 -10.22
C ASP A 66 -4.77 10.22 -9.85
N TYR A 67 -4.78 9.17 -9.03
CA TYR A 67 -3.56 8.49 -8.58
C TYR A 67 -3.00 7.53 -9.65
N GLN A 68 -3.70 7.32 -10.76
CA GLN A 68 -3.30 6.41 -11.85
C GLN A 68 -2.60 7.14 -13.01
N ASP A 69 -2.44 8.46 -12.93
CA ASP A 69 -1.84 9.27 -13.98
C ASP A 69 -0.33 9.04 -14.19
N GLY A 70 0.32 8.28 -13.30
CA GLY A 70 1.74 7.95 -13.35
C GLY A 70 2.70 9.11 -13.02
N SER A 71 2.18 10.27 -12.60
CA SER A 71 2.98 11.48 -12.42
C SER A 71 3.58 11.64 -11.02
N TRP A 72 3.00 10.96 -10.02
CA TRP A 72 3.30 11.13 -8.59
C TRP A 72 4.73 10.77 -8.19
N ALA A 73 5.42 9.87 -8.89
CA ALA A 73 6.83 9.58 -8.62
C ALA A 73 7.77 10.74 -9.00
N GLY A 74 7.37 11.61 -9.93
CA GLY A 74 8.21 12.71 -10.43
C GLY A 74 9.59 12.27 -10.95
N ASP A 75 10.57 13.16 -10.85
CA ASP A 75 11.97 12.87 -11.21
C ASP A 75 12.73 12.14 -10.09
N ASN A 76 12.31 12.34 -8.83
CA ASN A 76 12.89 11.70 -7.66
C ASN A 76 11.79 11.05 -6.81
N PRO A 77 11.53 9.74 -7.01
CA PRO A 77 10.45 9.03 -6.32
C PRO A 77 10.60 9.03 -4.80
N LEU A 78 11.84 8.97 -4.28
CA LEU A 78 12.09 9.00 -2.84
C LEU A 78 11.75 10.36 -2.22
N SER A 79 12.17 11.46 -2.86
CA SER A 79 11.80 12.81 -2.42
C SER A 79 10.29 13.01 -2.46
N SER A 80 9.63 12.63 -3.56
CA SER A 80 8.17 12.73 -3.67
C SER A 80 7.45 11.91 -2.59
N CYS A 81 7.89 10.67 -2.35
CA CYS A 81 7.35 9.82 -1.30
C CYS A 81 7.44 10.49 0.08
N ARG A 82 8.59 11.07 0.43
CA ARG A 82 8.80 11.71 1.74
C ARG A 82 7.91 12.94 1.92
N GLU A 83 7.80 13.77 0.90
CA GLU A 83 6.90 14.93 0.94
C GLU A 83 5.44 14.50 1.20
N ARG A 84 4.95 13.48 0.47
CA ARG A 84 3.57 12.99 0.63
C ARG A 84 3.37 12.21 1.92
N LEU A 85 4.38 11.52 2.40
CA LEU A 85 4.37 10.84 3.70
C LEU A 85 4.26 11.85 4.85
N ASP A 86 5.04 12.92 4.82
CA ASP A 86 4.98 13.97 5.84
C ASP A 86 3.59 14.63 5.86
N ASP A 87 3.03 14.96 4.69
CA ASP A 87 1.67 15.50 4.58
C ASP A 87 0.59 14.53 5.11
N LEU A 88 0.71 13.23 4.80
CA LEU A 88 -0.21 12.20 5.29
C LEU A 88 -0.13 12.06 6.81
N VAL A 89 1.08 12.04 7.38
CA VAL A 89 1.28 11.91 8.83
C VAL A 89 0.72 13.13 9.56
N GLU A 90 0.93 14.35 9.04
CA GLU A 90 0.34 15.57 9.61
C GLU A 90 -1.20 15.50 9.57
N ALA A 91 -1.77 15.10 8.42
CA ALA A 91 -3.22 14.97 8.27
C ALA A 91 -3.81 13.94 9.24
N ILE A 92 -3.16 12.77 9.43
CA ILE A 92 -3.60 11.74 10.38
C ILE A 92 -3.58 12.26 11.83
N GLN A 93 -2.59 13.09 12.20
CA GLN A 93 -2.50 13.64 13.56
C GLN A 93 -3.65 14.61 13.89
N GLY A 94 -4.14 15.35 12.88
CA GLY A 94 -5.25 16.29 13.02
C GLY A 94 -6.64 15.69 12.76
N ALA A 95 -6.73 14.44 12.31
CA ALA A 95 -7.97 13.84 11.82
C ALA A 95 -8.95 13.42 12.93
N ASP A 96 -10.25 13.59 12.65
CA ASP A 96 -11.31 12.89 13.38
C ASP A 96 -11.39 11.44 12.87
N LEU A 97 -10.75 10.51 13.59
CA LEU A 97 -10.72 9.10 13.20
C LEU A 97 -12.08 8.39 13.31
N ASP A 98 -13.06 9.00 13.99
CA ASP A 98 -14.43 8.52 14.10
C ASP A 98 -15.33 9.08 12.96
N MET A 99 -14.78 9.94 12.10
CA MET A 99 -15.51 10.53 10.98
C MET A 99 -16.06 9.43 10.06
N GLN A 100 -17.37 9.50 9.83
CA GLN A 100 -18.08 8.63 8.90
C GLN A 100 -18.12 9.26 7.51
N PHE A 101 -17.96 8.44 6.47
CA PHE A 101 -18.09 8.85 5.09
C PHE A 101 -18.58 7.68 4.22
N ASN A 102 -19.13 7.99 3.05
CA ASN A 102 -19.53 6.97 2.08
C ASN A 102 -18.45 6.82 0.99
N SER A 103 -17.92 5.61 0.84
CA SER A 103 -17.04 5.20 -0.26
C SER A 103 -17.88 4.65 -1.41
N PRO A 104 -17.68 5.09 -2.66
CA PRO A 104 -18.39 4.53 -3.82
C PRO A 104 -18.20 3.01 -3.98
N VAL A 105 -17.06 2.48 -3.53
CA VAL A 105 -16.68 1.06 -3.69
C VAL A 105 -16.97 0.25 -2.43
N LEU A 106 -16.77 0.84 -1.25
CA LEU A 106 -16.81 0.12 0.03
C LEU A 106 -18.07 0.42 0.86
N GLY A 107 -18.93 1.32 0.40
CA GLY A 107 -20.11 1.76 1.14
C GLY A 107 -19.76 2.66 2.32
N ASP A 108 -20.56 2.63 3.38
CA ASP A 108 -20.34 3.45 4.58
C ASP A 108 -19.09 2.99 5.33
N GLN A 109 -18.23 3.94 5.71
CA GLN A 109 -16.92 3.70 6.33
C GLN A 109 -16.66 4.66 7.49
N ILE A 110 -15.80 4.23 8.41
CA ILE A 110 -15.20 5.06 9.45
C ILE A 110 -13.72 5.32 9.10
N LEU A 111 -13.25 6.56 9.22
CA LEU A 111 -11.93 6.98 8.75
C LEU A 111 -10.78 6.12 9.30
N GLY A 112 -10.76 5.88 10.61
CA GLY A 112 -9.71 5.06 11.23
C GLY A 112 -9.70 3.61 10.73
N GLU A 113 -10.88 3.00 10.56
CA GLU A 113 -10.99 1.63 10.02
C GLU A 113 -10.56 1.57 8.56
N PHE A 114 -10.98 2.57 7.77
CA PHE A 114 -10.61 2.73 6.37
C PHE A 114 -9.09 2.90 6.21
N TYR A 115 -8.42 3.64 7.08
CA TYR A 115 -6.95 3.69 7.08
C TYR A 115 -6.32 2.33 7.33
N GLY A 116 -6.84 1.57 8.28
CA GLY A 116 -6.36 0.20 8.49
C GLY A 116 -6.55 -0.67 7.25
N LEU A 117 -7.67 -0.51 6.54
CA LEU A 117 -7.96 -1.22 5.29
C LEU A 117 -6.98 -0.83 4.19
N MET A 118 -6.74 0.47 4.00
CA MET A 118 -5.87 1.01 2.96
C MET A 118 -4.38 0.82 3.24
N ALA A 119 -3.98 0.58 4.50
CA ALA A 119 -2.61 0.22 4.86
C ALA A 119 -2.09 -1.03 4.12
N TYR A 120 -3.02 -1.90 3.70
CA TYR A 120 -2.75 -3.07 2.86
C TYR A 120 -2.08 -2.69 1.54
N ASP A 121 -2.55 -1.62 0.88
CA ASP A 121 -2.06 -1.20 -0.43
C ASP A 121 -0.56 -0.83 -0.39
N LEU A 122 -0.19 0.06 0.54
CA LEU A 122 1.20 0.46 0.75
C LEU A 122 2.09 -0.71 1.17
N LEU A 123 1.56 -1.64 1.96
CA LEU A 123 2.32 -2.81 2.41
C LEU A 123 2.65 -3.76 1.24
N VAL A 124 1.64 -4.05 0.40
CA VAL A 124 1.79 -4.93 -0.76
C VAL A 124 2.71 -4.28 -1.80
N HIS A 125 2.56 -2.99 -2.09
CA HIS A 125 3.45 -2.31 -3.03
C HIS A 125 4.87 -2.12 -2.49
N ALA A 126 5.07 -2.02 -1.17
CA ALA A 126 6.42 -2.11 -0.60
C ALA A 126 7.07 -3.47 -0.87
N TRP A 127 6.29 -4.56 -0.84
CA TRP A 127 6.76 -5.88 -1.23
C TRP A 127 7.04 -5.96 -2.73
N ASP A 128 6.15 -5.46 -3.59
CA ASP A 128 6.30 -5.49 -5.06
C ASP A 128 7.61 -4.85 -5.50
N LEU A 129 7.95 -3.68 -4.93
CA LEU A 129 9.18 -2.97 -5.24
C LEU A 129 10.42 -3.72 -4.73
N ALA A 130 10.34 -4.26 -3.51
CA ALA A 130 11.45 -5.01 -2.93
C ALA A 130 11.75 -6.29 -3.72
N ASP A 131 10.69 -7.02 -4.10
CA ASP A 131 10.77 -8.19 -4.97
C ASP A 131 11.36 -7.78 -6.33
N ALA A 132 10.79 -6.81 -7.04
CA ALA A 132 11.26 -6.40 -8.38
C ALA A 132 12.77 -6.06 -8.47
N VAL A 133 13.34 -5.52 -7.39
CA VAL A 133 14.76 -5.14 -7.35
C VAL A 133 15.66 -6.12 -6.57
N GLY A 134 15.09 -7.18 -5.99
CA GLY A 134 15.83 -8.23 -5.29
C GLY A 134 16.43 -7.79 -3.96
N ILE A 135 15.72 -6.95 -3.19
CA ILE A 135 16.14 -6.48 -1.86
C ILE A 135 15.20 -6.99 -0.77
N ALA A 136 15.66 -6.98 0.48
CA ALA A 136 14.83 -7.36 1.61
C ALA A 136 13.68 -6.35 1.83
N HIS A 137 12.42 -6.83 1.85
CA HIS A 137 11.24 -5.99 2.06
C HIS A 137 11.16 -5.39 3.49
N GLY A 138 11.67 -6.09 4.51
CA GLY A 138 11.67 -5.61 5.90
C GLY A 138 10.31 -5.62 6.61
N ILE A 139 9.27 -6.15 5.95
CA ILE A 139 7.94 -6.40 6.52
C ILE A 139 8.02 -7.47 7.61
N ASP A 140 7.69 -7.12 8.84
CA ASP A 140 7.58 -8.06 9.96
C ASP A 140 6.22 -8.77 10.01
N GLU A 141 6.19 -9.95 10.63
CA GLU A 141 4.99 -10.81 10.75
C GLU A 141 3.80 -10.12 11.44
N ILE A 142 4.04 -9.20 12.39
CA ILE A 142 2.96 -8.47 13.06
C ILE A 142 2.31 -7.49 12.08
N THR A 143 3.11 -6.76 11.30
CA THR A 143 2.60 -5.87 10.24
C THR A 143 1.83 -6.65 9.19
N ALA A 144 2.39 -7.75 8.69
CA ALA A 144 1.71 -8.62 7.72
C ALA A 144 0.39 -9.19 8.29
N GLY A 145 0.39 -9.63 9.56
CA GLY A 145 -0.79 -10.19 10.21
C GLY A 145 -1.96 -9.20 10.35
N VAL A 146 -1.67 -7.92 10.63
CA VAL A 146 -2.73 -6.89 10.66
C VAL A 146 -3.34 -6.67 9.28
N ALA A 147 -2.51 -6.65 8.23
CA ALA A 147 -3.00 -6.51 6.86
C ALA A 147 -3.84 -7.72 6.41
N VAL A 148 -3.43 -8.96 6.74
CA VAL A 148 -4.22 -10.18 6.48
C VAL A 148 -5.60 -10.12 7.13
N ALA A 149 -5.69 -9.64 8.37
CA ALA A 149 -6.97 -9.53 9.07
C ALA A 149 -7.96 -8.56 8.38
N LYS A 150 -7.46 -7.65 7.54
CA LYS A 150 -8.24 -6.62 6.84
C LYS A 150 -8.39 -6.87 5.34
N SER A 151 -7.53 -7.70 4.72
CA SER A 151 -7.45 -7.92 3.27
C SER A 151 -8.61 -8.72 2.67
N GLY A 152 -9.37 -9.46 3.47
CA GLY A 152 -10.51 -10.27 3.01
C GLY A 152 -11.60 -9.46 2.31
N HIS A 153 -11.70 -8.15 2.60
CA HIS A 153 -12.66 -7.25 1.94
C HIS A 153 -12.14 -6.66 0.62
N LEU A 154 -10.82 -6.64 0.40
CA LEU A 154 -10.20 -6.01 -0.76
C LEU A 154 -9.78 -7.02 -1.83
N THR A 155 -9.69 -8.30 -1.49
CA THR A 155 -9.08 -9.31 -2.36
C THR A 155 -9.84 -9.46 -3.69
N SER A 156 -11.16 -9.31 -3.68
CA SER A 156 -11.96 -9.29 -4.92
C SER A 156 -11.77 -8.04 -5.78
N LEU A 157 -11.22 -6.95 -5.22
CA LEU A 157 -10.98 -5.70 -5.94
C LEU A 157 -9.61 -5.66 -6.62
N VAL A 158 -8.65 -6.49 -6.15
CA VAL A 158 -7.26 -6.47 -6.62
C VAL A 158 -6.83 -7.75 -7.34
N ARG A 159 -7.65 -8.80 -7.34
CA ARG A 159 -7.41 -10.05 -8.08
C ARG A 159 -7.92 -9.94 -9.52
N SER A 160 -7.25 -10.62 -10.45
CA SER A 160 -7.84 -10.94 -11.75
C SER A 160 -8.99 -11.94 -11.59
N GLU A 161 -9.97 -11.88 -12.49
CA GLU A 161 -11.16 -12.76 -12.43
C GLU A 161 -10.80 -14.25 -12.54
N ASP A 162 -9.68 -14.57 -13.21
CA ASP A 162 -9.22 -15.94 -13.45
C ASP A 162 -8.28 -16.49 -12.36
N TYR A 163 -8.03 -15.75 -11.27
CA TYR A 163 -7.11 -16.17 -10.22
C TYR A 163 -7.69 -17.23 -9.26
N GLU A 164 -6.99 -18.36 -9.11
CA GLU A 164 -7.27 -19.38 -8.10
C GLU A 164 -6.23 -19.30 -6.96
N PHE A 165 -6.70 -19.07 -5.73
CA PHE A 165 -5.83 -18.99 -4.56
C PHE A 165 -5.34 -20.37 -4.12
N ASP A 166 -4.01 -20.58 -4.08
CA ASP A 166 -3.40 -21.77 -3.51
C ASP A 166 -2.95 -21.50 -2.06
N PRO A 167 -3.68 -21.98 -1.03
CA PRO A 167 -3.28 -21.77 0.36
C PRO A 167 -1.96 -22.46 0.76
N ALA A 168 -1.37 -23.29 -0.12
CA ALA A 168 -0.17 -24.08 0.16
C ALA A 168 1.16 -23.44 -0.31
N CYS A 169 1.13 -22.35 -1.09
CA CYS A 169 2.35 -21.78 -1.70
C CYS A 169 3.09 -20.76 -0.80
N GLY A 170 2.60 -20.48 0.42
CA GLY A 170 3.24 -19.54 1.35
C GLY A 170 3.52 -20.09 2.76
N ASP A 171 4.80 -20.19 3.12
CA ASP A 171 5.22 -20.61 4.48
C ASP A 171 4.97 -19.52 5.54
N SER A 172 5.15 -18.23 5.18
CA SER A 172 4.97 -17.07 6.06
C SER A 172 3.58 -16.42 5.95
N VAL A 173 3.19 -15.61 6.93
CA VAL A 173 1.93 -14.82 6.86
C VAL A 173 1.98 -13.85 5.68
N LEU A 174 3.15 -13.28 5.42
CA LEU A 174 3.37 -12.37 4.30
C LEU A 174 3.21 -13.08 2.95
N ASN A 175 3.82 -14.25 2.74
CA ASN A 175 3.72 -14.94 1.46
C ASN A 175 2.26 -15.30 1.15
N ARG A 176 1.51 -15.79 2.16
CA ARG A 176 0.07 -16.03 2.01
C ARG A 176 -0.71 -14.75 1.71
N LEU A 177 -0.35 -13.61 2.30
CA LEU A 177 -0.97 -12.32 1.97
C LEU A 177 -0.72 -11.94 0.51
N ILE A 178 0.54 -11.98 0.07
CA ILE A 178 0.94 -11.61 -1.29
C ILE A 178 0.29 -12.53 -2.31
N GLU A 179 0.33 -13.83 -2.08
CA GLU A 179 -0.31 -14.81 -2.93
C GLU A 179 -1.81 -14.56 -3.00
N SER A 180 -2.44 -14.26 -1.86
CA SER A 180 -3.86 -13.92 -1.83
C SER A 180 -4.19 -12.72 -2.71
N THR A 181 -3.24 -11.90 -3.16
CA THR A 181 -3.51 -10.78 -4.06
C THR A 181 -3.52 -11.17 -5.55
N GLY A 182 -3.15 -12.41 -5.89
CA GLY A 182 -2.96 -12.85 -7.28
C GLY A 182 -1.53 -12.66 -7.81
N ARG A 183 -0.62 -12.13 -6.99
CA ARG A 183 0.77 -11.86 -7.39
C ARG A 183 1.59 -13.13 -7.49
N THR A 184 2.43 -13.16 -8.52
CA THR A 184 3.53 -14.12 -8.66
C THR A 184 4.85 -13.38 -8.51
N PRO A 185 5.75 -13.79 -7.58
CA PRO A 185 7.03 -13.11 -7.39
C PRO A 185 7.92 -13.14 -8.64
N VAL A 186 8.62 -12.04 -8.89
CA VAL A 186 9.62 -11.89 -9.96
C VAL A 186 10.89 -12.70 -9.60
N ASN A 187 11.27 -12.73 -8.32
CA ASN A 187 12.48 -13.43 -7.85
C ASN A 187 12.20 -14.77 -7.14
N GLY A 188 10.97 -15.29 -7.22
CA GLY A 188 10.53 -16.50 -6.51
C GLY A 188 10.12 -16.21 -5.06
N TRP A 189 9.50 -17.22 -4.43
CA TRP A 189 9.05 -17.17 -3.03
C TRP A 189 10.18 -17.34 -2.01
#